data_AF-A0A957BXF6-F1
#
_entry.id   AF-A0A957BXF6-F1
#
_cell.length_a   1.000
_cell.length_b   1.000
_cell.length_c   1.000
_cell.angle_alpha   90.00
_cell.angle_beta   90.00
_cell.angle_gamma   90.00
#
_symmetry.space_group_name_H-M   'P 1'
#
loop_
_entity.id
_entity.type
_entity.pdbx_description
1 polymer ?
#
loop_
_entity_poly.entity_id
_entity_poly.type
_entity_poly.pdbx_seq_one_letter_code
_entity_poly.pdbx_strand_id
1 'polypeptide(L)'
;LFAGNEAGEIGGAIVLRNDTPHPSRLANSLIVRNRSRDAVLFANAMQIINSTIADNLGRGIVTQRGMLVIGRITAEDYAIHLTNSLVFSNVGGNCTGDIFMDEGRNVQFPDASCGASIIVAYPWLDGRYAPYDWSPARFGGDDDVCASPPISGIDLFGERRAQAGSCSIGAVEQSVDRIVRPPEDRG
;
A
#
# COMPACT_ATOMS: atom_id res chain seq x y z
N LEU A 1 -8.31 -6.38 -4.15
CA LEU A 1 -7.26 -6.81 -5.10
C LEU A 1 -7.47 -6.11 -6.42
N PHE A 2 -6.46 -5.39 -6.92
CA PHE A 2 -6.44 -4.76 -8.23
C PHE A 2 -5.18 -5.23 -8.94
N ALA A 3 -5.32 -6.15 -9.90
CA ALA A 3 -4.18 -6.73 -10.57
C ALA A 3 -4.40 -6.95 -12.07
N GLY A 4 -3.39 -6.60 -12.87
CA GLY A 4 -3.42 -6.80 -14.32
C GLY A 4 -4.41 -5.91 -15.06
N ASN A 5 -4.90 -4.83 -14.43
CA ASN A 5 -5.78 -3.86 -15.07
C ASN A 5 -4.98 -2.91 -15.98
N GLU A 6 -5.63 -2.32 -16.98
CA GLU A 6 -5.00 -1.41 -17.93
C GLU A 6 -5.86 -0.16 -18.17
N ALA A 7 -5.22 1.01 -18.17
CA ALA A 7 -5.82 2.29 -18.53
C ALA A 7 -4.89 3.09 -19.45
N GLY A 8 -5.46 3.83 -20.41
CA GLY A 8 -4.67 4.58 -21.40
C GLY A 8 -3.90 5.78 -20.84
N GLU A 9 -4.38 6.38 -19.73
CA GLU A 9 -3.80 7.59 -19.14
C GLU A 9 -3.54 7.40 -17.64
N ILE A 10 -4.56 7.62 -16.79
CA ILE A 10 -4.51 7.46 -15.33
C ILE A 10 -5.46 6.34 -14.88
N GLY A 11 -5.25 5.84 -13.67
CA GLY A 11 -6.22 4.94 -13.06
C GLY A 11 -6.08 3.50 -13.47
N GLY A 12 -4.85 3.04 -13.67
CA GLY A 12 -4.59 1.62 -13.92
C GLY A 12 -5.28 0.71 -12.89
N ALA A 13 -5.51 1.18 -11.65
CA ALA A 13 -6.34 0.50 -10.65
C ALA A 13 -7.48 1.38 -10.10
N ILE A 14 -7.16 2.58 -9.59
CA ILE A 14 -8.13 3.44 -8.90
C ILE A 14 -7.90 4.90 -9.31
N VAL A 15 -9.00 5.61 -9.55
CA VAL A 15 -9.03 7.08 -9.65
C VAL A 15 -10.05 7.61 -8.66
N LEU A 16 -9.58 8.37 -7.68
CA LEU A 16 -10.42 9.24 -6.85
C LEU A 16 -9.98 10.67 -7.11
N ARG A 17 -10.74 11.38 -7.94
CA ARG A 17 -10.50 12.78 -8.25
C ARG A 17 -11.62 13.60 -7.66
N ASN A 18 -11.34 14.26 -6.55
CA ASN A 18 -12.28 15.17 -5.93
C ASN A 18 -11.67 16.56 -5.83
N ASP A 19 -12.40 17.58 -6.28
CA ASP A 19 -11.98 18.97 -6.15
C ASP A 19 -12.00 19.44 -4.68
N THR A 20 -12.76 18.74 -3.84
CA THR A 20 -12.81 18.90 -2.39
C THR A 20 -12.28 17.65 -1.68
N PRO A 21 -11.48 17.77 -0.61
CA PRO A 21 -11.03 16.63 0.16
C PRO A 21 -12.21 15.81 0.69
N HIS A 22 -12.26 14.55 0.29
CA HIS A 22 -13.18 13.57 0.85
C HIS A 22 -12.34 12.44 1.44
N PRO A 23 -12.18 12.40 2.78
CA PRO A 23 -11.39 11.39 3.45
C PRO A 23 -11.86 9.99 3.01
N SER A 24 -11.03 9.34 2.21
CA SER A 24 -11.29 8.00 1.70
C SER A 24 -10.31 7.03 2.34
N ARG A 25 -10.73 5.80 2.59
CA ARG A 25 -9.87 4.76 3.16
C ARG A 25 -9.73 3.60 2.18
N LEU A 26 -8.49 3.26 1.84
CA LEU A 26 -8.13 2.04 1.16
C LEU A 26 -7.37 1.17 2.16
N ALA A 27 -7.88 -0.02 2.43
CA ALA A 27 -7.32 -0.87 3.46
C ALA A 27 -7.17 -2.31 2.95
N ASN A 28 -6.18 -3.02 3.49
CA ASN A 28 -5.95 -4.44 3.21
C ASN A 28 -5.93 -4.77 1.71
N SER A 29 -5.28 -3.90 0.92
CA SER A 29 -5.43 -3.89 -0.54
C SER A 29 -4.12 -4.15 -1.26
N LEU A 30 -4.18 -4.99 -2.29
CA LEU A 30 -3.05 -5.27 -3.18
C LEU A 30 -3.32 -4.63 -4.54
N ILE A 31 -2.47 -3.68 -4.94
CA ILE A 31 -2.48 -2.97 -6.24
C ILE A 31 -1.19 -3.30 -6.99
N VAL A 32 -1.25 -4.30 -7.87
CA VAL A 32 -0.04 -4.86 -8.49
C VAL A 32 -0.16 -5.15 -9.97
N ARG A 33 0.92 -4.99 -10.73
CA ARG A 33 0.98 -5.35 -12.16
C ARG A 33 -0.11 -4.68 -13.00
N ASN A 34 -0.58 -3.51 -12.59
CA ASN A 34 -1.49 -2.69 -13.38
C ASN A 34 -0.67 -1.83 -14.36
N ARG A 35 -1.27 -1.46 -15.48
CA ARG A 35 -0.66 -0.63 -16.52
C ARG A 35 -1.40 0.67 -16.67
N SER A 36 -0.66 1.77 -16.67
CA SER A 36 -1.16 3.08 -17.09
C SER A 36 -0.01 3.94 -17.62
N ARG A 37 -0.32 4.93 -18.46
CA ARG A 37 0.71 5.87 -18.94
C ARG A 37 1.25 6.73 -17.80
N ASP A 38 0.38 7.09 -16.87
CA ASP A 38 0.68 7.97 -15.76
C ASP A 38 0.64 7.22 -14.42
N ALA A 39 -0.53 7.13 -13.77
CA ALA A 39 -0.65 6.65 -12.39
C ALA A 39 -1.53 5.41 -12.29
N VAL A 40 -1.17 4.43 -11.47
CA VAL A 40 -2.07 3.29 -11.19
C VAL A 40 -3.05 3.59 -10.07
N LEU A 41 -2.62 4.34 -9.06
CA LEU A 41 -3.48 4.96 -8.05
C LEU A 41 -3.38 6.48 -8.20
N PHE A 42 -4.45 7.10 -8.69
CA PHE A 42 -4.60 8.55 -8.68
C PHE A 42 -5.61 8.93 -7.59
N ALA A 43 -5.15 9.59 -6.53
CA ALA A 43 -6.03 9.94 -5.41
C ALA A 43 -5.55 11.19 -4.67
N ASN A 44 -6.47 11.85 -3.97
CA ASN A 44 -6.20 12.87 -2.97
C ASN A 44 -7.00 12.58 -1.70
N ALA A 45 -6.53 13.06 -0.55
CA ALA A 45 -7.22 12.91 0.75
C ALA A 45 -7.56 11.45 1.09
N MET A 46 -6.59 10.55 0.95
CA MET A 46 -6.78 9.11 1.15
C MET A 46 -5.86 8.57 2.24
N GLN A 47 -6.42 7.74 3.12
CA GLN A 47 -5.66 6.88 4.01
C GLN A 47 -5.48 5.50 3.38
N ILE A 48 -4.24 5.03 3.33
CA ILE A 48 -3.84 3.74 2.78
C ILE A 48 -3.27 2.92 3.94
N ILE A 49 -3.97 1.85 4.31
CA ILE A 49 -3.71 1.06 5.52
C ILE A 49 -3.42 -0.38 5.12
N ASN A 50 -2.34 -0.97 5.63
CA ASN A 50 -2.01 -2.39 5.39
C ASN A 50 -2.16 -2.78 3.92
N SER A 51 -1.58 -1.98 3.03
CA SER A 51 -1.74 -2.15 1.58
C SER A 51 -0.39 -2.27 0.89
N THR A 52 -0.39 -2.92 -0.27
CA THR A 52 0.81 -3.14 -1.07
C THR A 52 0.58 -2.63 -2.49
N ILE A 53 1.39 -1.67 -2.92
CA ILE A 53 1.32 -1.04 -4.25
C ILE A 53 2.65 -1.29 -4.95
N ALA A 54 2.67 -2.25 -5.88
CA ALA A 54 3.94 -2.74 -6.41
C ALA A 54 3.91 -3.27 -7.84
N ASP A 55 5.09 -3.31 -8.47
CA ASP A 55 5.30 -3.92 -9.79
C ASP A 55 4.36 -3.41 -10.87
N ASN A 56 3.94 -2.14 -10.77
CA ASN A 56 3.05 -1.53 -11.74
C ASN A 56 3.83 -0.90 -12.90
N LEU A 57 3.25 -1.00 -14.10
CA LEU A 57 3.74 -0.34 -15.31
C LEU A 57 3.10 1.05 -15.39
N GLY A 58 3.59 1.96 -14.55
CA GLY A 58 3.14 3.33 -14.34
C GLY A 58 3.75 3.87 -13.04
N ARG A 59 3.41 5.10 -12.65
CA ARG A 59 3.65 5.63 -11.30
C ARG A 59 2.74 4.91 -10.31
N GLY A 60 3.27 4.58 -9.13
CA GLY A 60 2.52 3.89 -8.07
C GLY A 60 1.34 4.73 -7.58
N ILE A 61 1.65 5.79 -6.85
CA ILE A 61 0.69 6.72 -6.27
C ILE A 61 0.95 8.11 -6.84
N VAL A 62 -0.08 8.72 -7.41
CA VAL A 62 -0.07 10.12 -7.79
C VAL A 62 -1.15 10.86 -7.01
N THR A 63 -0.75 11.95 -6.38
CA THR A 63 -1.66 12.93 -5.79
C THR A 63 -1.52 14.27 -6.49
N GLN A 64 -2.63 14.98 -6.61
CA GLN A 64 -2.66 16.33 -7.15
C GLN A 64 -3.59 17.18 -6.29
N ARG A 65 -3.10 18.33 -5.84
CA ARG A 65 -3.97 19.32 -5.20
C ARG A 65 -4.97 19.89 -6.20
N GLY A 66 -6.24 19.98 -5.79
CA GLY A 66 -7.28 20.69 -6.55
C GLY A 66 -6.91 22.16 -6.76
N MET A 67 -7.20 22.69 -7.95
CA MET A 67 -6.77 24.03 -8.40
C MET A 67 -7.54 25.20 -7.74
N LEU A 68 -8.54 24.91 -6.90
CA LEU A 68 -9.41 25.91 -6.26
C LEU A 68 -9.60 25.59 -4.78
N VAL A 69 -8.79 26.23 -3.93
CA VAL A 69 -9.05 26.28 -2.49
C VAL A 69 -9.68 27.63 -2.17
N ILE A 70 -11.02 27.68 -2.14
CA ILE A 70 -11.76 28.81 -1.56
C ILE A 70 -12.09 28.43 -0.11
N GLY A 71 -11.23 28.77 0.86
CA GLY A 71 -11.46 28.50 2.28
C GLY A 71 -10.23 28.02 3.06
N ARG A 72 -10.44 27.54 4.30
CA ARG A 72 -9.42 27.07 5.27
C ARG A 72 -8.84 25.67 4.95
N ILE A 73 -8.85 25.21 3.70
CA ILE A 73 -8.32 23.89 3.35
C ILE A 73 -6.79 23.96 3.25
N THR A 74 -6.13 23.17 4.09
CA THR A 74 -4.69 23.03 4.16
C THR A 74 -4.19 21.99 3.16
N ALA A 75 -2.86 21.89 3.00
CA ALA A 75 -2.29 20.86 2.14
C ALA A 75 -2.39 19.45 2.77
N GLU A 76 -2.44 19.37 4.11
CA GLU A 76 -2.66 18.14 4.87
C GLU A 76 -4.03 17.52 4.57
N ASP A 77 -5.06 18.34 4.34
CA ASP A 77 -6.38 17.83 3.96
C ASP A 77 -6.37 17.05 2.64
N TYR A 78 -5.39 17.29 1.75
CA TYR A 78 -5.22 16.57 0.48
C TYR A 78 -4.21 15.42 0.55
N ALA A 79 -3.56 15.23 1.70
CA ALA A 79 -2.45 14.31 1.82
C ALA A 79 -2.89 12.85 1.60
N ILE A 80 -1.92 12.05 1.15
CA ILE A 80 -2.02 10.60 1.20
C ILE A 80 -1.37 10.13 2.49
N HIS A 81 -2.16 9.57 3.39
CA HIS A 81 -1.71 9.03 4.67
C HIS A 81 -1.37 7.55 4.49
N LEU A 82 -0.15 7.17 4.83
CA LEU A 82 0.34 5.80 4.73
C LEU A 82 0.50 5.22 6.13
N THR A 83 -0.08 4.04 6.37
CA THR A 83 0.11 3.29 7.62
C THR A 83 0.29 1.81 7.29
N ASN A 84 1.27 1.15 7.91
CA ASN A 84 1.52 -0.29 7.71
C ASN A 84 1.61 -0.70 6.22
N SER A 85 2.06 0.17 5.31
CA SER A 85 1.94 -0.05 3.86
C SER A 85 3.27 -0.18 3.14
N LEU A 86 3.23 -0.90 2.01
CA LEU A 86 4.37 -1.15 1.11
C LEU A 86 4.16 -0.44 -0.23
N VAL A 87 5.17 0.32 -0.68
CA VAL A 87 5.18 0.91 -2.03
C VAL A 87 6.53 0.66 -2.70
N PHE A 88 6.58 -0.18 -3.74
CA PHE A 88 7.86 -0.53 -4.35
C PHE A 88 7.79 -0.95 -5.82
N SER A 89 8.92 -0.86 -6.54
CA SER A 89 9.09 -1.37 -7.92
C SER A 89 8.06 -0.87 -8.95
N ASN A 90 7.55 0.36 -8.80
CA ASN A 90 6.66 0.97 -9.79
C ASN A 90 7.50 1.70 -10.86
N VAL A 91 7.32 1.38 -12.15
CA VAL A 91 8.23 1.81 -13.24
C VAL A 91 8.33 3.34 -13.38
N GLY A 92 7.23 4.07 -13.15
CA GLY A 92 7.21 5.54 -13.22
C GLY A 92 7.70 6.24 -11.94
N GLY A 93 8.05 5.49 -10.89
CA GLY A 93 8.28 5.98 -9.53
C GLY A 93 7.17 5.55 -8.57
N ASN A 94 7.49 5.48 -7.27
CA ASN A 94 6.55 5.01 -6.25
C ASN A 94 5.50 6.05 -5.92
N CYS A 95 5.92 7.26 -5.58
CA CYS A 95 5.04 8.34 -5.18
C CYS A 95 5.37 9.61 -5.95
N THR A 96 4.35 10.35 -6.38
CA THR A 96 4.53 11.67 -7.00
C THR A 96 3.38 12.59 -6.60
N GLY A 97 3.70 13.84 -6.29
CA GLY A 97 2.71 14.85 -5.93
C GLY A 97 3.08 15.57 -4.65
N ASP A 98 2.08 16.26 -4.09
CA ASP A 98 2.31 17.31 -3.11
C ASP A 98 2.66 16.80 -1.71
N ILE A 99 1.81 15.96 -1.10
CA ILE A 99 1.99 15.54 0.30
C ILE A 99 1.65 14.07 0.52
N PHE A 100 2.64 13.35 1.02
CA PHE A 100 2.52 12.02 1.61
C PHE A 100 2.85 12.13 3.09
N MET A 101 2.01 11.55 3.94
CA MET A 101 2.18 11.54 5.38
C MET A 101 2.47 10.12 5.84
N ASP A 102 3.58 9.98 6.56
CA ASP A 102 3.96 8.74 7.20
C ASP A 102 3.29 8.66 8.58
N GLU A 103 2.22 7.86 8.66
CA GLU A 103 1.55 7.55 9.93
C GLU A 103 2.14 6.31 10.62
N GLY A 104 3.30 5.84 10.13
CA GLY A 104 4.09 4.82 10.79
C GLY A 104 4.10 3.46 10.09
N ARG A 105 5.21 2.75 10.33
CA ARG A 105 5.43 1.35 9.91
C ARG A 105 5.24 1.12 8.40
N ASN A 106 5.68 2.07 7.59
CA ASN A 106 5.68 1.93 6.13
C ASN A 106 7.06 1.50 5.63
N VAL A 107 7.10 0.85 4.47
CA VAL A 107 8.33 0.57 3.74
C VAL A 107 8.17 0.98 2.28
N GLN A 108 9.20 1.62 1.73
CA GLN A 108 9.29 1.98 0.33
C GLN A 108 10.60 1.49 -0.29
N PHE A 109 10.63 1.30 -1.62
CA PHE A 109 11.87 0.94 -2.34
C PHE A 109 11.73 1.22 -3.85
N PRO A 110 12.73 1.77 -4.55
CA PRO A 110 14.13 1.95 -4.15
C PRO A 110 14.49 3.33 -3.60
N ASP A 111 13.55 4.28 -3.62
CA ASP A 111 13.78 5.68 -3.28
C ASP A 111 12.89 6.14 -2.12
N ALA A 112 13.05 7.41 -1.72
CA ALA A 112 12.32 8.04 -0.63
C ALA A 112 11.12 8.91 -1.10
N SER A 113 10.56 8.64 -2.28
CA SER A 113 9.54 9.52 -2.91
C SER A 113 8.22 9.59 -2.14
N CYS A 114 7.89 8.61 -1.29
CA CYS A 114 6.67 8.62 -0.48
C CYS A 114 6.84 9.35 0.86
N GLY A 115 8.01 9.93 1.14
CA GLY A 115 8.31 10.66 2.36
C GLY A 115 9.63 10.21 2.98
N ALA A 116 10.40 11.17 3.49
CA ALA A 116 11.76 10.92 3.99
C ALA A 116 11.83 10.14 5.31
N SER A 117 10.73 10.09 6.08
CA SER A 117 10.65 9.32 7.33
C SER A 117 10.37 7.83 7.10
N ILE A 118 9.82 7.47 5.94
CA ILE A 118 9.51 6.08 5.60
C ILE A 118 10.79 5.33 5.26
N ILE A 119 10.99 4.17 5.88
CA ILE A 119 12.17 3.33 5.66
C ILE A 119 12.30 2.93 4.18
N VAL A 120 13.49 3.13 3.62
CA VAL A 120 13.85 2.67 2.28
C VAL A 120 14.54 1.30 2.38
N ALA A 121 13.81 0.22 2.10
CA ALA A 121 14.33 -1.14 2.16
C ALA A 121 13.59 -2.09 1.22
N TYR A 122 14.30 -3.02 0.59
CA TYR A 122 13.67 -4.01 -0.28
C TYR A 122 12.78 -4.95 0.55
N PRO A 123 11.49 -5.14 0.19
CA PRO A 123 10.54 -5.82 1.07
C PRO A 123 10.64 -7.35 1.01
N TRP A 124 11.42 -7.97 0.12
CA TRP A 124 11.60 -9.44 0.04
C TRP A 124 10.28 -10.23 0.18
N LEU A 125 9.43 -10.17 -0.85
CA LEU A 125 8.11 -10.83 -0.84
C LEU A 125 8.08 -12.08 -1.76
N ASP A 126 7.17 -13.00 -1.47
CA ASP A 126 6.84 -14.17 -2.29
C ASP A 126 5.95 -13.80 -3.50
N GLY A 127 5.60 -14.79 -4.33
CA GLY A 127 4.75 -14.58 -5.50
C GLY A 127 3.30 -14.16 -5.19
N ARG A 128 2.89 -14.18 -3.91
CA ARG A 128 1.60 -13.67 -3.42
C ARG A 128 1.74 -12.34 -2.68
N TYR A 129 2.92 -11.72 -2.70
CA TYR A 129 3.25 -10.50 -1.97
C TYR A 129 3.25 -10.68 -0.44
N ALA A 130 3.38 -11.91 0.06
CA ALA A 130 3.63 -12.17 1.48
C ALA A 130 5.12 -12.01 1.79
N PRO A 131 5.53 -11.43 2.92
CA PRO A 131 6.94 -11.27 3.25
C PRO A 131 7.63 -12.60 3.53
N TYR A 132 8.91 -12.73 3.18
CA TYR A 132 9.76 -13.84 3.63
C TYR A 132 10.25 -13.65 5.07
N ASP A 133 10.86 -14.68 5.65
CA ASP A 133 11.36 -14.72 7.04
C ASP A 133 12.31 -13.59 7.44
N TRP A 134 13.14 -13.11 6.51
CA TRP A 134 14.10 -12.03 6.73
C TRP A 134 13.65 -10.69 6.13
N SER A 135 12.40 -10.61 5.68
CA SER A 135 11.85 -9.38 5.13
C SER A 135 11.76 -8.28 6.19
N PRO A 136 12.13 -7.02 5.86
CA PRO A 136 11.87 -5.89 6.75
C PRO A 136 10.37 -5.61 6.95
N ALA A 137 9.50 -6.17 6.11
CA ALA A 137 8.06 -6.07 6.24
C ALA A 137 7.46 -7.13 7.18
N ARG A 138 8.18 -8.23 7.44
CA ARG A 138 7.72 -9.28 8.35
C ARG A 138 7.80 -8.79 9.80
N PHE A 139 6.70 -8.92 10.55
CA PHE A 139 6.60 -8.50 11.95
C PHE A 139 6.99 -7.03 12.20
N GLY A 140 6.85 -6.19 11.17
CA GLY A 140 7.19 -4.78 11.22
C GLY A 140 5.99 -3.86 11.40
N GLY A 141 4.77 -4.40 11.40
CA GLY A 141 3.53 -3.65 11.44
C GLY A 141 3.15 -3.17 12.84
N ASP A 142 2.23 -2.23 12.88
CA ASP A 142 1.52 -1.81 14.09
C ASP A 142 0.32 -2.74 14.33
N ASP A 143 0.34 -3.46 15.46
CA ASP A 143 -0.66 -4.48 15.80
C ASP A 143 -2.03 -3.88 16.11
N ASP A 144 -2.10 -2.66 16.67
CA ASP A 144 -3.36 -1.99 16.97
C ASP A 144 -4.06 -1.57 15.68
N VAL A 145 -3.30 -1.09 14.68
CA VAL A 145 -3.80 -0.82 13.33
C VAL A 145 -4.31 -2.11 12.68
N CYS A 146 -3.55 -3.20 12.79
CA CYS A 146 -3.93 -4.50 12.22
C CYS A 146 -5.18 -5.11 12.87
N ALA A 147 -5.41 -4.90 14.16
CA ALA A 147 -6.59 -5.39 14.88
C ALA A 147 -7.84 -4.51 14.65
N SER A 148 -7.64 -3.24 14.31
CA SER A 148 -8.72 -2.26 14.17
C SER A 148 -9.49 -2.40 12.85
N PRO A 149 -10.80 -2.03 12.81
CA PRO A 149 -11.52 -1.87 11.56
C PRO A 149 -10.82 -0.83 10.65
N PRO A 150 -10.78 -1.05 9.32
CA PRO A 150 -11.46 -2.12 8.58
C PRO A 150 -10.63 -3.41 8.40
N ILE A 151 -9.41 -3.50 8.95
CA ILE A 151 -8.55 -4.69 8.82
C ILE A 151 -9.09 -5.85 9.66
N SER A 152 -9.49 -5.55 10.89
CA SER A 152 -10.15 -6.49 11.81
C SER A 152 -9.39 -7.81 12.01
N GLY A 153 -8.05 -7.73 12.03
CA GLY A 153 -7.20 -8.88 12.32
C GLY A 153 -7.12 -9.92 11.21
N ILE A 154 -7.51 -9.59 9.97
CA ILE A 154 -7.52 -10.51 8.83
C ILE A 154 -6.83 -9.85 7.62
N ASP A 155 -5.94 -10.58 6.96
CA ASP A 155 -5.24 -10.11 5.75
C ASP A 155 -6.11 -10.26 4.47
N LEU A 156 -5.58 -9.90 3.31
CA LEU A 156 -6.33 -9.93 2.05
C LEU A 156 -6.82 -11.35 1.67
N PHE A 157 -6.15 -12.39 2.14
CA PHE A 157 -6.46 -13.78 1.80
C PHE A 157 -7.15 -14.56 2.92
N GLY A 158 -7.55 -13.88 4.00
CA GLY A 158 -8.26 -14.51 5.11
C GLY A 158 -7.34 -15.06 6.21
N GLU A 159 -6.02 -14.84 6.13
CA GLU A 159 -5.08 -15.25 7.16
C GLU A 159 -5.16 -14.30 8.36
N ARG A 160 -4.98 -14.86 9.56
CA ARG A 160 -5.01 -14.08 10.81
C ARG A 160 -3.85 -13.10 10.89
N ARG A 161 -4.11 -11.91 11.44
CA ARG A 161 -3.18 -10.87 11.88
C ARG A 161 -3.34 -10.62 13.38
N ALA A 162 -2.29 -10.47 14.18
CA ALA A 162 -0.88 -10.77 13.92
C ALA A 162 -0.57 -12.28 13.82
N GLN A 163 0.59 -12.62 13.26
CA GLN A 163 1.17 -13.97 13.32
C GLN A 163 2.47 -13.93 14.13
N ALA A 164 2.74 -14.94 14.96
CA ALA A 164 3.95 -15.04 15.78
C ALA A 164 4.29 -13.78 16.62
N GLY A 165 3.27 -13.02 17.02
CA GLY A 165 3.40 -11.91 17.98
C GLY A 165 3.34 -10.51 17.39
N SER A 166 3.48 -10.32 16.07
CA SER A 166 3.28 -9.02 15.41
C SER A 166 2.77 -9.18 13.97
N CYS A 167 2.03 -8.21 13.44
CA CYS A 167 1.57 -8.24 12.06
C CYS A 167 2.63 -7.77 11.08
N SER A 168 2.48 -8.19 9.83
CA SER A 168 3.34 -7.74 8.73
C SER A 168 2.85 -6.44 8.12
N ILE A 169 3.81 -5.65 7.61
CA ILE A 169 3.57 -4.48 6.77
C ILE A 169 3.06 -4.95 5.41
N GLY A 170 2.07 -4.26 4.85
CA GLY A 170 1.44 -4.59 3.57
C GLY A 170 0.14 -5.39 3.72
N ALA A 171 -0.37 -5.88 2.59
CA ALA A 171 -1.71 -6.48 2.49
C ALA A 171 -1.79 -7.97 2.87
N VAL A 172 -0.66 -8.66 2.95
CA VAL A 172 -0.63 -10.13 3.03
C VAL A 172 0.29 -10.57 4.16
N GLU A 173 -0.16 -11.54 4.95
CA GLU A 173 0.63 -12.24 5.94
C GLU A 173 1.26 -13.51 5.37
N GLN A 174 2.42 -13.89 5.89
CA GLN A 174 3.02 -15.18 5.60
C GLN A 174 2.47 -16.22 6.58
N SER A 175 1.57 -17.09 6.12
CA SER A 175 0.98 -18.16 6.93
C SER A 175 2.05 -19.03 7.61
N VAL A 176 2.13 -19.01 8.94
CA VAL A 176 3.04 -19.86 9.72
C VAL A 176 2.75 -21.34 9.51
N ASP A 177 1.49 -21.71 9.30
CA ASP A 177 1.07 -23.10 9.10
C ASP A 177 1.64 -23.71 7.81
N ARG A 178 1.87 -22.87 6.78
CA ARG A 178 2.55 -23.31 5.55
C ARG A 178 4.04 -23.56 5.73
N ILE A 179 4.66 -22.99 6.77
CA ILE A 179 6.09 -23.22 7.07
C ILE A 179 6.24 -24.57 7.79
N VAL A 180 5.31 -24.91 8.66
CA VAL A 180 5.40 -26.11 9.52
C VAL A 180 4.90 -27.38 8.83
N ARG A 181 3.90 -27.29 7.94
CA ARG A 181 3.41 -28.45 7.20
C ARG A 181 4.16 -28.58 5.86
N PRO A 182 4.87 -29.70 5.61
CA PRO A 182 5.34 -30.01 4.26
C PRO A 182 4.16 -29.90 3.28
N PRO A 183 4.38 -29.49 2.03
CA PRO A 183 3.34 -29.52 1.02
C PRO A 183 2.85 -30.97 0.91
N GLU A 184 1.67 -31.25 1.50
CA GLU A 184 0.97 -32.50 1.22
C GLU A 184 0.71 -32.51 -0.28
N ASP A 185 1.21 -33.56 -0.95
CA ASP A 185 1.06 -33.81 -2.37
C ASP A 185 -0.39 -33.58 -2.80
N ARG A 186 -0.68 -32.40 -3.34
CA ARG A 186 -1.94 -32.11 -4.01
C ARG A 186 -1.87 -32.75 -5.39
N GLY A 187 -2.14 -34.05 -5.41
CA GLY A 187 -2.43 -34.83 -6.61
C GLY A 187 -3.69 -34.36 -7.33
#